data_AF-A0A4Y3TPY3-F1
#
_entry.id   AF-A0A4Y3TPY3-F1
#
_cell.length_a   1.000
_cell.length_b   1.000
_cell.length_c   1.000
_cell.angle_alpha   90.00
_cell.angle_beta   90.00
_cell.angle_gamma   90.00
#
_symmetry.space_group_name_H-M   'P 1'
#
loop_
_entity.id
_entity.type
_entity.pdbx_description
1 polymer ?
#
loop_
_entity_poly.entity_id
_entity_poly.type
_entity_poly.pdbx_seq_one_letter_code
_entity_poly.pdbx_strand_id
1 'polypeptide(L)'
;MIQDMMSGGAFVEETLDLWSSGLRSAKERIAPLFTQKRVAASACAFLDVLIGNEPRKTEWMRAEAAGDSGPWRQQALLGRGHWDADALRDVVREHVVEHLGTEDGVLVIDETGFLKKG
;
A
#
# COMPACT_ATOMS: atom_id res chain seq x y z
N MET A 1 -41.91 17.30 14.89
CA MET A 1 -41.76 15.84 14.81
C MET A 1 -40.54 15.60 13.92
N ILE A 2 -39.37 15.75 14.54
CA ILE A 2 -38.51 14.62 14.97
C ILE A 2 -37.85 14.04 13.70
N GLN A 3 -36.67 14.55 13.34
CA GLN A 3 -35.39 13.91 13.67
C GLN A 3 -35.13 12.73 12.72
N ASP A 4 -34.32 12.96 11.69
CA ASP A 4 -33.06 12.22 11.54
C ASP A 4 -32.17 12.98 10.54
N MET A 5 -31.18 13.75 11.00
CA MET A 5 -29.85 13.32 11.44
C MET A 5 -29.00 12.75 10.30
N MET A 6 -28.01 13.55 9.91
CA MET A 6 -26.61 13.11 9.81
C MET A 6 -26.36 11.73 9.19
N SER A 7 -26.04 11.70 7.88
CA SER A 7 -25.34 10.52 7.32
C SER A 7 -24.14 10.85 6.43
N GLY A 8 -23.76 12.13 6.32
CA GLY A 8 -22.49 12.51 5.68
C GLY A 8 -21.25 12.25 6.57
N GLY A 9 -21.42 12.24 7.89
CA GLY A 9 -20.34 12.00 8.85
C GLY A 9 -20.07 10.53 9.14
N ALA A 10 -21.14 9.73 9.28
CA ALA A 10 -21.04 8.27 9.46
C ALA A 10 -20.36 7.60 8.26
N PHE A 11 -20.60 8.10 7.03
CA PHE A 11 -20.01 7.55 5.81
C PHE A 11 -18.50 7.81 5.68
N VAL A 12 -17.98 8.94 6.18
CA VAL A 12 -16.55 9.26 6.10
C VAL A 12 -15.75 8.45 7.12
N GLU A 13 -16.22 8.39 8.37
CA GLU A 13 -15.55 7.63 9.43
C GLU A 13 -15.57 6.13 9.12
N GLU A 14 -16.71 5.59 8.68
CA GLU A 14 -16.84 4.20 8.25
C GLU A 14 -15.96 3.88 7.02
N THR A 15 -15.90 4.79 6.05
CA THR A 15 -15.00 4.66 4.89
C THR A 15 -13.54 4.67 5.33
N LEU A 16 -13.14 5.59 6.22
CA LEU A 16 -11.78 5.67 6.74
C LEU A 16 -11.40 4.42 7.54
N ASP A 17 -12.32 3.87 8.32
CA ASP A 17 -12.12 2.63 9.06
C ASP A 17 -11.94 1.44 8.12
N LEU A 18 -12.77 1.35 7.08
CA LEU A 18 -12.67 0.33 6.04
C LEU A 18 -11.31 0.42 5.32
N TRP A 19 -10.90 1.62 4.91
CA TRP A 19 -9.59 1.87 4.29
C TRP A 19 -8.43 1.51 5.21
N SER A 20 -8.51 1.92 6.47
CA SER A 20 -7.46 1.66 7.47
C SER A 20 -7.33 0.17 7.77
N SER A 21 -8.47 -0.54 7.86
CA SER A 21 -8.51 -1.99 8.05
C SER A 21 -7.99 -2.74 6.83
N GLY A 22 -8.38 -2.34 5.62
CA GLY A 22 -7.90 -2.92 4.37
C GLY A 22 -6.39 -2.76 4.21
N LEU A 23 -5.86 -1.55 4.44
CA LEU A 23 -4.42 -1.29 4.38
C LEU A 23 -3.64 -2.10 5.43
N ARG A 24 -4.20 -2.27 6.64
CA ARG A 24 -3.60 -3.12 7.67
C ARG A 24 -3.56 -4.59 7.26
N SER A 25 -4.68 -5.12 6.75
CA SER A 25 -4.77 -6.50 6.24
C SER A 25 -3.77 -6.76 5.11
N ALA A 26 -3.64 -5.82 4.16
CA ALA A 26 -2.66 -5.92 3.09
C ALA A 26 -1.22 -5.96 3.63
N LYS A 27 -0.88 -5.10 4.60
CA LYS A 27 0.44 -5.10 5.26
C LYS A 27 0.74 -6.39 6.01
N GLU A 28 -0.24 -6.95 6.70
CA GLU A 28 -0.11 -8.22 7.43
C GLU A 28 0.16 -9.39 6.47
N ARG A 29 -0.48 -9.39 5.30
CA ARG A 29 -0.30 -10.44 4.27
C ARG A 29 1.06 -10.41 3.59
N ILE A 30 1.63 -9.22 3.35
CA ILE A 30 2.94 -9.10 2.70
C ILE A 30 4.12 -9.25 3.68
N ALA A 31 3.91 -8.99 4.98
CA ALA A 31 4.98 -9.00 5.97
C ALA A 31 5.80 -10.32 6.01
N PRO A 32 5.20 -11.52 5.87
CA PRO A 32 5.93 -12.79 5.83
C PRO A 32 6.88 -12.93 4.63
N LEU A 33 6.72 -12.15 3.56
CA LEU A 33 7.60 -12.20 2.38
C LEU A 33 8.99 -11.62 2.67
N PHE A 34 9.15 -10.91 3.79
CA PHE A 34 10.40 -10.30 4.20
C PHE A 34 11.04 -11.12 5.32
N THR A 35 12.28 -11.56 5.10
CA THR A 35 13.01 -12.40 6.06
C THR A 35 13.24 -11.73 7.43
N GLN A 36 13.22 -10.39 7.49
CA GLN A 36 13.53 -9.63 8.69
C GLN A 36 12.39 -8.65 9.03
N LYS A 37 11.97 -8.61 10.30
CA LYS A 37 10.93 -7.69 10.79
C LYS A 37 11.18 -6.22 10.43
N ARG A 38 12.45 -5.78 10.46
CA ARG A 38 12.84 -4.41 10.07
C ARG A 38 12.62 -4.12 8.57
N VAL A 39 12.78 -5.14 7.73
CA VAL A 39 12.55 -5.02 6.27
C VAL A 39 11.06 -4.98 5.99
N ALA A 40 10.27 -5.85 6.66
CA ALA A 40 8.81 -5.78 6.62
C ALA A 40 8.29 -4.40 7.06
N ALA A 41 8.80 -3.87 8.17
CA ALA A 41 8.43 -2.53 8.66
C ALA A 41 8.76 -1.42 7.65
N SER A 42 9.94 -1.50 7.01
CA SER A 42 10.35 -0.54 5.97
C SER A 42 9.46 -0.64 4.73
N ALA A 43 9.05 -1.85 4.32
CA ALA A 43 8.10 -2.06 3.23
C ALA A 43 6.70 -1.52 3.54
N CYS A 44 6.20 -1.74 4.76
CA CYS A 44 4.93 -1.18 5.21
C CYS A 44 4.95 0.36 5.21
N ALA A 45 6.03 0.97 5.68
CA ALA A 45 6.20 2.42 5.66
C ALA A 45 6.31 2.95 4.21
N PHE A 46 6.97 2.20 3.32
CA PHE A 46 7.01 2.55 1.90
C PHE A 46 5.61 2.59 1.28
N LEU A 47 4.75 1.63 1.61
CA LEU A 47 3.36 1.59 1.13
C LEU A 47 2.52 2.75 1.67
N ASP A 48 2.66 3.10 2.95
CA ASP A 48 2.01 4.29 3.53
C ASP A 48 2.35 5.55 2.74
N VAL A 49 3.63 5.64 2.39
CA VAL A 49 4.15 6.75 1.62
C VAL A 49 3.68 6.70 0.16
N LEU A 50 3.54 5.53 -0.45
CA LEU A 50 3.08 5.41 -1.84
C LEU A 50 1.61 5.81 -2.01
N ILE A 51 0.76 5.45 -1.04
CA ILE A 51 -0.69 5.65 -1.08
C ILE A 51 -1.10 7.01 -0.48
N GLY A 52 -0.23 7.64 0.31
CA GLY A 52 -0.46 8.96 0.89
C GLY A 52 -0.56 10.10 -0.15
N ASN A 53 -1.30 11.16 0.19
CA ASN A 53 -1.76 12.25 -0.69
C ASN A 53 -0.67 13.25 -1.17
N GLU A 54 0.60 12.85 -1.23
CA GLU A 54 1.67 13.80 -1.53
C GLU A 54 1.97 13.87 -3.03
N PRO A 55 1.93 15.07 -3.64
CA PRO A 55 1.86 15.23 -5.09
C PRO A 55 3.14 14.85 -5.87
N ARG A 56 4.31 14.81 -5.22
CA ARG A 56 5.58 14.29 -5.75
C ARG A 56 6.48 13.82 -4.61
N LYS A 57 6.94 12.57 -4.64
CA LYS A 57 7.89 12.05 -3.65
C LYS A 57 9.19 11.63 -4.31
N THR A 58 10.22 12.47 -4.22
CA THR A 58 11.59 12.03 -4.44
C THR A 58 11.92 10.95 -3.40
N GLU A 59 12.90 10.08 -3.69
CA GLU A 59 13.33 9.04 -2.73
C GLU A 59 13.69 9.61 -1.33
N TRP A 60 14.11 10.87 -1.29
CA TRP A 60 14.36 11.65 -0.08
C TRP A 60 13.11 11.94 0.75
N MET A 61 12.05 12.48 0.14
CA MET A 61 10.78 12.76 0.84
C MET A 61 10.10 11.48 1.35
N ARG A 62 10.31 10.35 0.64
CA ARG A 62 9.78 9.05 1.07
C ARG A 62 10.46 8.52 2.33
N ALA A 63 11.77 8.72 2.43
CA ALA A 63 12.53 8.29 3.59
C ALA A 63 12.23 9.13 4.83
N GLU A 64 12.12 10.45 4.67
CA GLU A 64 11.77 11.35 5.76
C GLU A 64 10.35 11.08 6.31
N ALA A 65 9.37 10.86 5.43
CA ALA A 65 8.01 10.49 5.83
C ALA A 65 7.92 9.11 6.53
N ALA A 66 8.86 8.20 6.24
CA ALA A 66 9.00 6.92 6.93
C ALA A 66 9.76 7.03 8.27
N GLY A 67 10.24 8.22 8.66
CA GLY A 67 11.07 8.45 9.84
C GLY A 67 12.52 7.99 9.70
N ASP A 68 12.98 7.71 8.48
CA ASP A 68 14.34 7.28 8.21
C ASP A 68 15.27 8.50 8.04
N SER A 69 16.49 8.43 8.56
CA SER A 69 17.50 9.50 8.50
C SER A 69 18.08 9.77 7.10
N GLY A 70 17.56 9.12 6.06
CA GLY A 70 17.98 9.26 4.67
C GLY A 70 17.43 8.13 3.78
N PRO A 71 17.59 8.25 2.44
CA PRO A 71 16.96 7.35 1.45
C PRO A 71 17.45 5.90 1.49
N TRP A 72 18.52 5.63 2.24
CA TRP A 72 19.27 4.39 2.22
C TRP A 72 18.46 3.15 2.58
N ARG A 73 17.47 3.26 3.48
CA ARG A 73 16.60 2.12 3.85
C ARG A 73 15.61 1.77 2.76
N GLN A 74 15.04 2.78 2.12
CA GLN A 74 14.14 2.63 0.98
C GLN A 74 14.88 2.10 -0.26
N GLN A 75 16.09 2.63 -0.51
CA GLN A 75 16.98 2.11 -1.57
C GLN A 75 17.47 0.69 -1.28
N ALA A 76 17.71 0.33 -0.01
CA ALA A 76 18.07 -1.03 0.36
C ALA A 76 16.90 -1.99 0.18
N LEU A 77 15.67 -1.59 0.52
CA LEU A 77 14.47 -2.38 0.25
C LEU A 77 14.32 -2.68 -1.25
N LEU A 78 14.41 -1.64 -2.09
CA LEU A 78 14.14 -1.76 -3.53
C LEU A 78 15.31 -2.33 -4.35
N GLY A 79 16.55 -2.17 -3.90
CA GLY A 79 17.74 -2.55 -4.69
C GLY A 79 18.68 -3.57 -4.05
N ARG A 80 18.52 -3.90 -2.76
CA ARG A 80 19.43 -4.79 -2.02
C ARG A 80 18.75 -5.77 -1.06
N GLY A 81 17.42 -5.79 -1.00
CA GLY A 81 16.64 -6.64 -0.11
C GLY A 81 16.47 -8.04 -0.70
N HIS A 82 16.50 -9.06 0.15
CA HIS A 82 16.12 -10.43 -0.23
C HIS A 82 14.61 -10.58 -0.01
N TRP A 83 13.84 -10.26 -1.05
CA TRP A 83 12.41 -10.51 -1.13
C TRP A 83 12.07 -10.88 -2.57
N ASP A 84 10.98 -11.62 -2.75
CA ASP A 84 10.56 -12.15 -4.04
C ASP A 84 9.42 -11.29 -4.60
N ALA A 85 9.66 -10.69 -5.76
CA ALA A 85 8.70 -9.82 -6.43
C ALA A 85 7.51 -10.60 -7.01
N ASP A 86 7.73 -11.83 -7.47
CA ASP A 86 6.67 -12.71 -7.94
C ASP A 86 5.78 -13.13 -6.77
N ALA A 87 6.39 -13.48 -5.63
CA ALA A 87 5.63 -13.82 -4.42
C ALA A 87 4.80 -12.62 -3.90
N LEU A 88 5.36 -11.40 -3.95
CA LEU A 88 4.62 -10.18 -3.60
C LEU A 88 3.44 -9.94 -4.55
N ARG A 89 3.67 -10.09 -5.87
CA ARG A 89 2.61 -9.98 -6.88
C ARG A 89 1.50 -10.98 -6.61
N ASP A 90 1.84 -12.22 -6.31
CA ASP A 90 0.86 -13.29 -6.12
C ASP A 90 0.00 -13.04 -4.88
N VAL A 91 0.59 -12.58 -3.77
CA VAL A 91 -0.16 -12.14 -2.57
C VAL A 91 -1.10 -10.98 -2.86
N VAL A 92 -0.64 -9.96 -3.61
CA VAL A 92 -1.49 -8.81 -4.00
C VAL A 92 -2.63 -9.27 -4.91
N ARG A 93 -2.33 -10.13 -5.88
CA ARG A 93 -3.32 -10.70 -6.80
C ARG A 93 -4.39 -11.49 -6.04
N GLU A 94 -3.99 -12.37 -5.13
CA GLU A 94 -4.92 -13.15 -4.32
C GLU A 94 -5.82 -12.25 -3.48
N HIS A 95 -5.25 -11.23 -2.84
CA HIS A 95 -6.02 -10.26 -2.06
C HIS A 95 -7.06 -9.51 -2.91
N VAL A 96 -6.69 -9.08 -4.12
CA VAL A 96 -7.61 -8.42 -5.06
C VAL A 96 -8.73 -9.37 -5.51
N VAL A 97 -8.40 -10.60 -5.90
CA VAL A 97 -9.40 -11.59 -6.35
C VAL A 97 -10.35 -11.97 -5.21
N GLU A 98 -9.86 -12.12 -3.98
CA GLU A 98 -10.70 -12.43 -2.83
C GLU A 98 -11.75 -11.36 -2.53
N HIS A 99 -11.42 -10.08 -2.75
CA HIS A 99 -12.30 -8.96 -2.39
C HIS A 99 -13.12 -8.41 -3.56
N LEU A 100 -12.59 -8.49 -4.79
CA LEU A 100 -13.17 -7.88 -5.98
C LEU A 100 -13.47 -8.88 -7.10
N GLY A 101 -13.07 -10.14 -6.95
CA GLY A 101 -13.27 -11.18 -7.95
C GLY A 101 -14.73 -11.59 -8.08
N THR A 102 -15.12 -11.93 -9.30
CA THR A 102 -16.40 -12.54 -9.64
C THR A 102 -16.15 -13.74 -10.57
N GLU A 103 -17.09 -14.69 -10.64
CA GLU A 103 -16.92 -15.90 -11.47
C GLU A 103 -16.64 -15.58 -12.94
N ASP A 104 -17.29 -14.54 -13.48
CA ASP A 104 -17.11 -14.08 -14.86
C ASP A 104 -16.08 -12.93 -14.99
N GLY A 105 -15.41 -12.57 -13.90
CA GLY A 105 -14.48 -11.44 -13.83
C GLY A 105 -13.09 -11.76 -14.37
N VAL A 106 -12.46 -10.79 -15.05
CA VAL A 106 -11.08 -10.90 -15.54
C VAL A 106 -10.22 -9.85 -14.85
N LEU A 107 -9.18 -10.27 -14.13
CA LEU A 107 -8.18 -9.38 -13.57
C LEU A 107 -7.16 -8.99 -14.66
N VAL A 108 -7.11 -7.70 -14.98
CA VAL A 108 -6.12 -7.11 -15.88
C VAL A 108 -5.14 -6.28 -15.06
N ILE A 109 -3.85 -6.60 -15.14
CA ILE A 109 -2.77 -5.81 -14.54
C ILE A 109 -2.15 -5.00 -15.68
N ASP A 110 -2.18 -3.68 -15.57
CA ASP A 110 -1.50 -2.78 -16.49
C ASP A 110 -0.30 -2.12 -15.80
N GLU A 111 0.82 -2.07 -16.52
CA GLU A 111 1.98 -1.28 -16.13
C GLU A 111 1.73 0.16 -16.56
N THR A 112 0.76 0.86 -15.96
CA THR A 112 0.53 2.27 -16.30
C THR A 112 1.71 3.10 -15.78
N GLY A 113 2.80 3.11 -16.54
CA GLY A 113 4.01 3.85 -16.27
C GLY A 113 3.78 5.34 -16.53
N PHE A 114 4.22 6.18 -15.60
CA PHE A 114 4.42 7.58 -15.92
C PHE A 114 5.44 7.68 -17.06
N LEU A 115 5.05 8.34 -18.16
CA LEU A 115 6.00 8.77 -19.20
C LEU A 115 7.11 9.58 -18.54
N LYS A 116 8.28 8.96 -18.35
CA LYS A 116 9.50 9.68 -18.00
C LYS A 116 9.86 10.53 -19.22
N LYS A 117 9.62 11.84 -19.14
CA LYS A 117 10.32 12.76 -20.03
C LYS A 117 11.81 12.66 -19.68
N GLY A 118 12.62 12.35 -20.69
CA GLY A 118 14.08 12.33 -20.59
C GLY A 118 14.64 13.65 -20.12
#